data_AF-C5LXA8-F1
#
_entry.id   AF-C5LXA8-F1
#
_cell.length_a   1.000
_cell.length_b   1.000
_cell.length_c   1.000
_cell.angle_alpha   90.00
_cell.angle_beta   90.00
_cell.angle_gamma   90.00
#
_symmetry.space_group_name_H-M   'P 1'
#
loop_
_entity.id
_entity.type
_entity.pdbx_description
1 polymer ?
#
loop_
_entity_poly.entity_id
_entity_poly.type
_entity_poly.pdbx_seq_one_letter_code
_entity_poly.pdbx_strand_id
1 'polypeptide(L)' 'GSSMIVIRASLGDPGYVDWTIPPDGSNVCIKCTGSWKPLRAHHCSRCQRCVYRMDHHCIWINNCVGYKNQKLFILFLIYV' A
#
# COMPACT_ATOMS: atom_id res chain seq x y z
N GLY A 1 -15.78 16.31 -6.10
CA GLY A 1 -14.71 17.14 -6.65
C GLY A 1 -13.36 16.48 -6.43
N SER A 2 -12.37 16.82 -7.26
CA SER A 2 -11.00 16.27 -7.25
C SER A 2 -10.36 16.26 -5.87
N SER A 3 -10.63 17.28 -5.04
CA SER A 3 -10.12 17.40 -3.66
C SER A 3 -10.54 16.23 -2.75
N MET A 4 -11.77 15.72 -2.90
CA MET A 4 -12.24 14.59 -2.09
C MET A 4 -11.60 13.27 -2.52
N ILE A 5 -11.17 13.14 -3.77
CA ILE A 5 -10.45 11.96 -4.27
C ILE A 5 -9.04 11.94 -3.67
N VAL A 6 -8.36 13.09 -3.67
CA VAL A 6 -7.03 13.26 -3.02
C VAL A 6 -7.12 12.92 -1.54
N ILE A 7 -8.09 13.48 -0.80
CA ILE A 7 -8.26 13.22 0.63
C ILE A 7 -8.43 11.72 0.88
N ARG A 8 -9.26 11.04 0.09
CA ARG A 8 -9.49 9.59 0.24
C ARG A 8 -8.28 8.75 -0.15
N ALA A 9 -7.51 9.14 -1.17
CA ALA A 9 -6.28 8.45 -1.54
C ALA A 9 -5.18 8.63 -0.47
N SER A 10 -5.11 9.83 0.13
CA SER A 10 -4.11 10.20 1.14
C SER A 10 -4.38 9.55 2.49
N LEU A 11 -5.63 9.50 2.92
CA LEU A 11 -6.02 8.97 4.24
C LEU A 11 -6.47 7.51 4.21
N GLY A 12 -6.76 6.96 3.03
CA GLY A 12 -7.25 5.60 2.87
C GLY A 12 -6.16 4.54 3.10
N ASP A 13 -6.57 3.37 3.58
CA ASP A 13 -5.70 2.20 3.63
C ASP A 13 -5.30 1.81 2.19
N PRO A 14 -4.00 1.82 1.83
CA PRO A 14 -3.53 1.37 0.52
C PRO A 14 -3.62 -0.14 0.35
N GLY A 15 -3.95 -0.88 1.41
CA GLY A 15 -3.92 -2.32 1.49
C GLY A 15 -2.69 -2.79 2.24
N TYR A 16 -2.47 -2.28 3.46
CA TYR A 16 -1.41 -2.79 4.31
C TYR A 16 -1.60 -4.28 4.60
N VAL A 17 -0.49 -5.03 4.56
CA VAL A 17 -0.46 -6.42 5.01
C VAL A 17 -0.55 -6.43 6.53
N ASP A 18 -1.33 -7.35 7.07
CA ASP A 18 -1.42 -7.58 8.51
C ASP A 18 -0.21 -8.38 9.03
N TRP A 19 -0.10 -8.50 10.33
CA TRP A 19 0.98 -9.24 10.99
C TRP A 19 0.63 -10.72 11.15
N THR A 20 -0.09 -11.30 10.18
CA THR A 20 -0.47 -12.70 10.24
C THR A 20 0.73 -13.63 10.12
N ILE A 21 0.61 -14.79 10.76
CA ILE A 21 1.59 -15.86 10.66
C ILE A 21 1.61 -16.33 9.21
N PRO A 22 2.79 -16.38 8.56
CA PRO A 22 2.91 -16.92 7.22
C PRO A 22 2.36 -18.36 7.17
N PRO A 23 1.50 -18.73 6.20
CA PRO A 23 1.26 -20.14 5.93
C PRO A 23 2.61 -20.80 5.60
N ASP A 24 2.75 -22.08 5.95
CA ASP A 24 3.98 -22.84 5.74
C ASP A 24 4.48 -22.71 4.28
N GLY A 25 5.79 -22.56 4.10
CA GLY A 25 6.44 -22.36 2.80
C GLY A 25 6.24 -20.98 2.15
N SER A 26 5.63 -20.01 2.85
CA SER A 26 5.39 -18.68 2.27
C SER A 26 6.51 -17.66 2.52
N ASN A 27 6.68 -16.74 1.57
CA ASN A 27 7.66 -15.66 1.67
C ASN A 27 7.35 -14.74 2.85
N VAL A 28 8.39 -14.27 3.53
CA VAL A 28 8.30 -13.34 4.66
C VAL A 28 9.03 -12.03 4.39
N CYS A 29 8.67 -11.00 5.14
CA CYS A 29 9.34 -9.71 5.11
C CYS A 29 10.29 -9.58 6.31
N ILE A 30 11.60 -9.57 6.05
CA ILE A 30 12.62 -9.43 7.09
C ILE A 30 12.52 -8.05 7.79
N LYS A 31 12.17 -6.99 7.04
CA LYS A 31 12.00 -5.63 7.58
C LYS A 31 10.77 -5.47 8.46
N CYS A 32 9.80 -6.38 8.32
CA CYS A 32 8.61 -6.46 9.17
C CYS A 32 8.73 -7.68 10.10
N THR A 33 9.89 -7.87 10.73
CA THR A 33 10.10 -8.92 11.76
C THR A 33 9.64 -10.33 11.36
N GLY A 34 9.81 -10.70 10.08
CA GLY A 34 9.39 -12.01 9.57
C GLY A 34 7.89 -12.15 9.30
N SER A 35 7.14 -11.04 9.21
CA SER A 35 5.71 -11.07 8.87
C SER A 35 5.50 -11.72 7.51
N TRP A 36 4.32 -12.32 7.33
CA TRP A 36 3.93 -12.83 6.02
C TRP A 36 4.07 -11.76 4.93
N LYS A 37 4.67 -12.15 3.81
CA LYS A 37 4.80 -11.33 2.61
C LYS A 37 4.09 -12.03 1.44
N PRO A 38 2.81 -11.73 1.23
CA PRO A 38 2.03 -12.25 0.12
C PRO A 38 2.70 -12.00 -1.24
N LEU A 39 2.34 -12.81 -2.24
CA LEU A 39 2.78 -12.59 -3.62
C LEU A 39 2.38 -11.18 -4.08
N ARG A 40 3.32 -10.48 -4.73
CA ARG A 40 3.18 -9.07 -5.19
C ARG A 40 3.04 -8.03 -4.07
N ALA A 41 3.20 -8.40 -2.80
CA ALA A 41 3.35 -7.41 -1.74
C ALA A 41 4.79 -6.88 -1.71
N HIS A 42 4.96 -5.58 -1.46
CA HIS A 42 6.28 -4.98 -1.27
C HIS A 42 6.33 -4.18 0.03
N HIS A 43 7.50 -4.15 0.65
CA HIS A 43 7.74 -3.37 1.85
C HIS A 43 8.06 -1.92 1.47
N CYS A 44 7.26 -0.99 1.98
CA CYS A 44 7.55 0.43 1.87
C CYS A 44 8.43 0.87 3.03
N SER A 45 9.64 1.37 2.74
CA SER A 45 10.54 1.92 3.77
C SER A 45 10.06 3.26 4.35
N ARG A 46 9.17 3.99 3.65
CA ARG A 46 8.58 5.23 4.18
C ARG A 46 7.47 4.94 5.18
N CYS A 47 6.59 3.99 4.86
CA CYS A 47 5.47 3.59 5.72
C CYS A 47 5.84 2.48 6.72
N GLN A 48 7.05 1.91 6.63
CA GLN A 48 7.55 0.81 7.47
C GLN A 48 6.62 -0.41 7.50
N ARG A 49 5.94 -0.68 6.39
CA ARG A 49 4.94 -1.75 6.30
C ARG A 49 4.84 -2.32 4.89
N CYS A 50 4.52 -3.61 4.80
CA CYS A 50 4.18 -4.26 3.54
C CYS A 50 2.81 -3.79 3.05
N VAL A 51 2.68 -3.59 1.73
CA VAL A 51 1.42 -3.23 1.06
C VAL A 51 1.12 -4.25 -0.04
N TYR A 52 -0.10 -4.76 -0.08
CA TYR A 52 -0.60 -5.65 -1.12
C TYR A 52 -0.59 -4.96 -2.48
N ARG A 53 0.00 -5.62 -3.50
CA ARG A 53 0.16 -5.07 -4.85
C ARG A 53 0.65 -3.62 -4.82
N MET A 54 1.64 -3.36 -3.98
CA MET A 54 2.24 -2.03 -3.85
C MET A 54 2.77 -1.61 -5.22
N ASP A 55 2.38 -0.42 -5.65
CA ASP A 55 2.94 0.24 -6.81
C ASP A 55 4.13 1.11 -6.38
N HIS A 56 3.87 2.17 -5.62
CA HIS A 56 4.91 3.04 -5.07
C HIS A 56 4.44 3.77 -3.81
N HIS A 57 5.36 4.44 -3.12
CA HIS A 57 5.03 5.45 -2.12
C HIS A 57 4.99 6.81 -2.79
N CYS A 58 3.83 7.46 -2.79
CA CYS A 58 3.60 8.69 -3.50
C CYS A 58 3.72 9.88 -2.55
N ILE A 59 4.66 10.79 -2.83
CA ILE A 59 4.92 11.98 -2.02
C ILE A 59 3.73 12.96 -2.04
N TRP A 60 2.95 12.98 -3.12
CA TRP A 60 1.87 13.95 -3.33
C TRP A 60 0.64 13.68 -2.47
N ILE A 61 0.36 12.41 -2.20
CA ILE A 61 -0.70 11.98 -1.27
C ILE A 61 -0.14 11.58 0.09
N ASN A 62 1.19 11.67 0.27
CA ASN A 62 1.93 11.22 1.45
C ASN A 62 1.53 9.82 1.94
N ASN A 63 1.26 8.91 1.00
CA ASN A 63 0.75 7.57 1.27
C ASN A 63 1.21 6.60 0.18
N CYS A 64 1.17 5.31 0.47
CA CYS A 64 1.37 4.29 -0.56
C CYS A 64 0.20 4.28 -1.55
N VAL A 65 0.53 3.94 -2.79
CA VAL A 65 -0.44 3.48 -3.79
C VAL A 65 -0.35 1.97 -3.82
N GLY A 66 -1.44 1.31 -3.46
CA GLY A 66 -1.53 -0.14 -3.39
C GLY A 66 -2.92 -0.64 -3.77
N TYR A 67 -3.16 -1.93 -3.56
CA TYR A 67 -4.36 -2.61 -4.02
C TYR A 67 -5.67 -1.88 -3.70
N LYS A 68 -5.82 -1.33 -2.48
CA LYS A 68 -7.11 -0.75 -2.03
C LYS A 68 -7.34 0.69 -2.49
N ASN A 69 -6.29 1.45 -2.79
CA ASN A 69 -6.43 2.87 -3.19
C ASN A 69 -5.93 3.18 -4.61
N GLN A 70 -5.41 2.20 -5.36
CA GLN A 70 -4.94 2.38 -6.74
C GLN A 70 -6.00 3.02 -7.65
N LYS A 71 -7.26 2.58 -7.56
CA LYS A 71 -8.36 3.19 -8.34
C LYS A 71 -8.56 4.67 -8.02
N LEU A 72 -8.50 5.04 -6.74
CA LEU A 72 -8.62 6.44 -6.31
C LEU A 72 -7.44 7.26 -6.81
N PHE A 73 -6.23 6.70 -6.79
CA PHE A 73 -5.04 7.35 -7.32
C PHE A 73 -5.13 7.60 -8.83
N ILE A 74 -5.60 6.62 -9.62
CA ILE A 74 -5.82 6.79 -11.06
C ILE A 74 -6.86 7.89 -11.32
N LEU A 75 -7.98 7.88 -10.58
CA LEU A 75 -8.97 8.95 -10.70
C LEU A 75 -8.38 10.31 -10.35
N PHE A 76 -7.56 10.39 -9.30
CA PHE A 76 -6.84 11.62 -8.97
C PHE A 76 -6.01 12.14 -10.15
N LEU A 77 -5.24 11.28 -10.83
CA LEU A 77 -4.45 11.67 -12.00
C LEU A 77 -5.30 12.16 -13.20
N ILE A 78 -6.54 11.67 -13.34
CA ILE A 78 -7.46 12.10 -14.41
C ILE A 78 -8.09 13.46 -14.08
N TYR A 79 -8.29 13.75 -12.80
CA TYR A 79 -9.01 14.94 -12.32
C TYR A 79 -8.11 16.10 -11.87
N VAL A 80 -6.79 15.92 -11.95
CA VAL A 80 -5.78 16.96 -11.75
C VAL A 80 -5.48 17.66 -13.07
#